data_AF-A0A8J4H5U6-F1
#
_entry.id   AF-A0A8J4H5U6-F1
#
_cell.length_a   1.000
_cell.length_b   1.000
_cell.length_c   1.000
_cell.angle_alpha   90.00
_cell.angle_beta   90.00
_cell.angle_gamma   90.00
#
_symmetry.space_group_name_H-M   'P 1'
#
loop_
_entity.id
_entity.type
_entity.pdbx_description
1 polymer ?
#
loop_
_entity_poly.entity_id
_entity_poly.type
_entity_poly.pdbx_seq_one_letter_code
_entity_poly.pdbx_strand_id
1 'polypeptide(L)'
;MTYVNTFIRIAEDCPTASGVVPASNRQLKPIHLLQYELLTGAPYTYTHDELLFEVNRRRDEVPEEQGEAYREQLLAKKHPCLRASMLPKKYGWGVHYNEQGKIAIYAAGTPDYQAWLTDSQTTVLPAMRNSRPGKSSSAAE
;
A
#
# COMPACT_ATOMS: atom_id res chain seq x y z
N MET A 1 -2.82 13.52 -1.66
CA MET A 1 -1.88 13.58 -2.80
C MET A 1 -1.91 12.21 -3.43
N THR A 2 -2.29 12.13 -4.69
CA THR A 2 -2.50 10.88 -5.41
C THR A 2 -1.38 10.76 -6.45
N TYR A 3 -0.76 9.59 -6.54
CA TYR A 3 0.24 9.31 -7.56
C TYR A 3 -0.46 8.94 -8.88
N VAL A 4 0.18 9.28 -9.99
CA VAL A 4 -0.18 8.83 -11.35
C VAL A 4 1.11 8.47 -12.07
N ASN A 5 1.05 7.49 -12.98
CA ASN A 5 2.24 6.97 -13.70
C ASN A 5 3.45 6.78 -12.80
N THR A 6 3.23 6.14 -11.65
CA THR A 6 4.22 5.99 -10.61
C THR A 6 4.26 4.55 -10.13
N PHE A 7 5.45 3.98 -10.09
CA PHE A 7 5.72 2.71 -9.45
C PHE A 7 6.46 2.92 -8.12
N ILE A 8 5.86 2.45 -7.04
CA ILE A 8 6.48 2.43 -5.72
C ILE A 8 7.16 1.08 -5.54
N ARG A 9 8.50 1.06 -5.64
CA ARG A 9 9.30 -0.13 -5.34
C ARG A 9 9.32 -0.41 -3.83
N ILE A 10 9.61 -1.65 -3.44
CA ILE A 10 9.70 -2.05 -2.03
C ILE A 10 10.70 -1.18 -1.26
N ALA A 11 10.50 -1.07 0.05
CA ALA A 11 11.39 -0.29 0.91
C ALA A 11 12.81 -0.87 0.88
N GLU A 12 13.82 0.00 1.01
CA GLU A 12 15.23 -0.43 1.02
C GLU A 12 15.54 -1.35 2.22
N ASP A 13 14.81 -1.17 3.33
CA ASP A 13 14.86 -2.03 4.51
C ASP A 13 13.67 -3.00 4.58
N CYS A 14 13.13 -3.39 3.42
CA CYS A 14 12.14 -4.47 3.35
C CYS A 14 12.81 -5.81 3.70
N PRO A 15 12.29 -6.58 4.66
CA PRO A 15 12.90 -7.83 5.12
C PRO A 15 12.80 -8.99 4.11
N THR A 16 12.03 -8.81 3.02
CA THR A 16 11.85 -9.80 1.96
C THR A 16 12.21 -9.20 0.60
N ALA A 17 12.85 -10.00 -0.23
CA ALA A 17 13.16 -9.68 -1.63
C ALA A 17 12.08 -10.18 -2.61
N SER A 18 11.07 -10.91 -2.13
CA SER A 18 9.95 -11.42 -2.92
C SER A 18 8.59 -11.07 -2.31
N GLY A 19 7.54 -11.09 -3.14
CA GLY A 19 6.17 -10.90 -2.69
C GLY A 19 5.71 -12.03 -1.76
N VAL A 20 5.39 -11.69 -0.51
CA VAL A 20 4.87 -12.61 0.49
C VAL A 20 3.40 -12.29 0.72
N VAL A 21 2.53 -13.27 0.51
CA VAL A 21 1.09 -13.13 0.80
C VAL A 21 0.90 -12.83 2.29
N PRO A 22 0.34 -11.66 2.66
CA PRO A 22 0.07 -11.37 4.07
C PRO A 22 -0.94 -12.36 4.63
N ALA A 23 -0.76 -12.77 5.89
CA ALA A 23 -1.69 -13.64 6.59
C ALA A 23 -1.91 -13.12 8.02
N SER A 24 -3.10 -13.38 8.58
CA SER A 24 -3.43 -12.95 9.93
C SER A 24 -4.43 -13.93 10.56
N ASN A 25 -4.14 -14.34 11.79
CA ASN A 25 -5.04 -15.16 12.61
C ASN A 25 -5.94 -14.29 13.52
N ARG A 26 -5.90 -12.97 13.36
CA ARG A 26 -6.75 -12.04 14.12
C ARG A 26 -8.19 -12.12 13.63
N GLN A 27 -9.13 -11.93 14.55
CA GLN A 27 -10.56 -11.88 14.25
C GLN A 27 -10.88 -10.80 13.21
N LEU A 28 -10.34 -9.59 13.38
CA LEU A 28 -10.42 -8.51 12.38
C LEU A 28 -9.18 -8.54 11.49
N LYS A 29 -9.41 -8.57 10.16
CA LYS A 29 -8.34 -8.51 9.17
C LYS A 29 -7.58 -7.18 9.28
N PRO A 30 -6.24 -7.19 9.32
CA PRO A 30 -5.48 -5.96 9.33
C PRO A 30 -5.58 -5.24 7.98
N ILE A 31 -5.45 -3.91 8.00
CA ILE A 31 -5.56 -3.04 6.81
C ILE A 31 -4.74 -3.52 5.62
N HIS A 32 -3.49 -3.94 5.84
CA HIS A 32 -2.61 -4.38 4.75
C HIS A 32 -3.06 -5.70 4.11
N LEU A 33 -3.74 -6.58 4.85
CA LEU A 33 -4.33 -7.80 4.29
C LEU A 33 -5.53 -7.47 3.41
N LEU A 34 -6.41 -6.58 3.86
CA LEU A 34 -7.54 -6.11 3.05
C LEU A 34 -7.07 -5.39 1.77
N GLN A 35 -6.03 -4.56 1.88
CA GLN A 35 -5.40 -3.92 0.71
C GLN A 35 -4.86 -4.96 -0.27
N TYR A 36 -4.17 -6.00 0.23
CA TYR A 36 -3.68 -7.09 -0.60
C TYR A 36 -4.83 -7.78 -1.35
N GLU A 37 -5.83 -8.27 -0.63
CA GLU A 37 -6.97 -9.01 -1.21
C GLU A 37 -7.69 -8.20 -2.30
N LEU A 38 -7.96 -6.92 -2.04
CA LEU A 38 -8.63 -6.04 -2.99
C LEU A 38 -7.78 -5.78 -4.24
N LEU A 39 -6.49 -5.50 -4.08
CA LEU A 39 -5.62 -5.11 -5.19
C LEU A 39 -5.15 -6.30 -6.02
N THR A 40 -5.08 -7.51 -5.45
CA THR A 40 -4.86 -8.74 -6.25
C THR A 40 -6.13 -9.22 -6.92
N GLY A 41 -7.30 -9.04 -6.29
CA GLY A 41 -8.58 -9.48 -6.85
C GLY A 41 -9.11 -8.56 -7.95
N ALA A 42 -8.81 -7.26 -7.87
CA ALA A 42 -9.31 -6.24 -8.80
C ALA A 42 -8.22 -5.18 -9.09
N PRO A 43 -7.13 -5.55 -9.79
CA PRO A 43 -6.07 -4.61 -10.13
C PRO A 43 -6.62 -3.45 -10.98
N TYR A 44 -6.12 -2.25 -10.75
CA TYR A 44 -6.56 -1.01 -11.40
C TYR A 44 -8.06 -0.71 -11.29
N THR A 45 -8.72 -1.19 -10.24
CA THR A 45 -10.12 -0.82 -9.96
C THR A 45 -10.19 0.40 -9.05
N TYR A 46 -9.38 0.41 -7.99
CA TYR A 46 -9.47 1.42 -6.93
C TYR A 46 -8.44 2.54 -7.10
N THR A 47 -8.88 3.78 -6.93
CA THR A 47 -8.02 4.92 -6.57
C THR A 47 -7.64 4.87 -5.09
N HIS A 48 -6.77 5.78 -4.64
CA HIS A 48 -6.32 5.81 -3.24
C HIS A 48 -7.49 5.99 -2.25
N ASP A 49 -8.38 6.93 -2.52
CA ASP A 49 -9.49 7.27 -1.62
C ASP A 49 -10.55 6.16 -1.61
N GLU A 50 -10.84 5.54 -2.76
CA GLU A 50 -11.76 4.41 -2.86
C GLU A 50 -11.21 3.17 -2.15
N LEU A 51 -9.92 2.87 -2.33
CA LEU A 51 -9.27 1.77 -1.60
C LEU A 51 -9.30 2.03 -0.10
N LEU A 52 -8.97 3.26 0.32
CA LEU A 52 -8.99 3.66 1.72
C LEU A 52 -10.39 3.49 2.32
N PHE A 53 -11.42 3.95 1.61
CA PHE A 53 -12.81 3.79 2.02
C PHE A 53 -13.18 2.31 2.15
N GLU A 54 -12.99 1.50 1.11
CA GLU A 54 -13.43 0.11 1.10
C GLU A 54 -12.71 -0.73 2.16
N VAL A 55 -11.42 -0.49 2.35
CA VAL A 55 -10.62 -1.17 3.38
C VAL A 55 -11.10 -0.80 4.79
N ASN A 56 -11.37 0.47 5.08
CA ASN A 56 -11.81 0.88 6.42
C ASN A 56 -13.28 0.49 6.66
N ARG A 57 -14.15 0.60 5.67
CA ARG A 57 -15.55 0.13 5.72
C ARG A 57 -15.63 -1.35 6.10
N ARG A 58 -14.84 -2.20 5.44
CA ARG A 58 -14.76 -3.65 5.75
C ARG A 58 -14.17 -3.94 7.12
N ARG A 59 -13.14 -3.18 7.53
CA ARG A 59 -12.50 -3.37 8.84
C ARG A 59 -13.42 -2.98 9.99
N ASP A 60 -14.15 -1.89 9.82
CA ASP A 60 -15.01 -1.31 10.83
C ASP A 60 -16.47 -1.81 10.70
N GLU A 61 -16.71 -2.77 9.81
CA GLU A 61 -18.01 -3.45 9.57
C GLU A 61 -19.17 -2.47 9.30
N VAL A 62 -18.88 -1.39 8.58
CA VAL A 62 -19.85 -0.31 8.32
C VAL A 62 -20.87 -0.75 7.27
N PRO A 63 -22.18 -0.72 7.59
CA PRO A 63 -23.25 -1.05 6.64
C PRO A 63 -23.28 -0.11 5.44
N GLU A 64 -23.80 -0.59 4.31
CA GLU A 64 -23.87 0.18 3.06
C GLU A 64 -24.68 1.48 3.21
N GLU A 65 -25.77 1.45 3.98
CA GLU A 65 -26.63 2.62 4.24
C GLU A 65 -25.90 3.78 4.95
N GLN A 66 -24.82 3.47 5.67
CA GLN A 66 -23.98 4.47 6.35
C GLN A 66 -22.71 4.81 5.55
N GLY A 67 -22.56 4.21 4.36
CA GLY A 67 -21.35 4.29 3.55
C GLY A 67 -20.95 5.70 3.18
N GLU A 68 -21.89 6.51 2.67
CA GLU A 68 -21.59 7.88 2.24
C GLU A 68 -21.16 8.78 3.40
N ALA A 69 -21.91 8.79 4.50
CA ALA A 69 -21.57 9.58 5.69
C ALA A 69 -20.22 9.13 6.29
N TYR A 70 -19.95 7.83 6.31
CA TYR A 70 -18.67 7.30 6.77
C TYR A 70 -17.52 7.70 5.83
N ARG A 71 -17.75 7.67 4.51
CA ARG A 71 -16.77 8.09 3.49
C ARG A 71 -16.37 9.55 3.69
N GLU A 72 -17.34 10.45 3.87
CA GLU A 72 -17.07 11.87 4.10
C GLU A 72 -16.24 12.08 5.37
N GLN A 73 -16.62 11.44 6.49
CA GLN A 73 -15.89 11.54 7.75
C GLN A 73 -14.48 10.98 7.66
N LEU A 74 -14.30 9.89 6.91
CA LEU A 74 -13.00 9.26 6.70
C LEU A 74 -12.11 10.19 5.88
N LEU A 75 -12.58 10.67 4.72
CA LEU A 75 -11.80 11.47 3.79
C LEU A 75 -11.56 12.92 4.27
N ALA A 76 -12.30 13.40 5.27
CA ALA A 76 -12.00 14.66 5.95
C ALA A 76 -10.66 14.64 6.71
N LYS A 77 -10.13 13.46 7.04
CA LYS A 77 -8.84 13.28 7.72
C LYS A 77 -7.73 13.01 6.70
N LYS A 78 -6.50 13.40 7.03
CA LYS A 78 -5.33 13.03 6.22
C LYS A 78 -4.95 11.58 6.47
N HIS A 79 -4.79 10.82 5.40
CA HIS A 79 -4.38 9.41 5.45
C HIS A 79 -3.01 9.19 4.80
N PRO A 80 -2.25 8.20 5.27
CA PRO A 80 -0.98 7.85 4.66
C PRO A 80 -1.22 7.20 3.28
N CYS A 81 -0.40 7.57 2.29
CA CYS A 81 -0.40 6.92 0.99
C CYS A 81 0.15 5.48 1.07
N LEU A 82 -0.05 4.67 0.03
CA LEU A 82 0.42 3.27 0.03
C LEU A 82 1.95 3.15 0.08
N ARG A 83 2.69 4.23 -0.21
CA ARG A 83 4.13 4.32 0.02
C ARG A 83 4.52 3.98 1.46
N ALA A 84 3.63 4.23 2.42
CA ALA A 84 3.81 3.95 3.84
C ALA A 84 3.13 2.64 4.30
N SER A 85 2.43 1.91 3.42
CA SER A 85 1.71 0.70 3.80
C SER A 85 2.66 -0.46 4.07
N MET A 86 2.18 -1.50 4.76
CA MET A 86 3.02 -2.67 5.03
C MET A 86 3.33 -3.49 3.79
N LEU A 87 2.54 -3.35 2.72
CA LEU A 87 2.74 -4.10 1.47
C LEU A 87 4.13 -3.88 0.86
N PRO A 88 4.52 -2.65 0.48
CA PRO A 88 5.86 -2.41 -0.05
C PRO A 88 6.92 -2.34 1.05
N LYS A 89 6.54 -2.13 2.31
CA LYS A 89 7.51 -1.99 3.41
C LYS A 89 7.97 -3.32 3.99
N LYS A 90 7.10 -4.32 4.07
CA LYS A 90 7.36 -5.56 4.80
C LYS A 90 7.07 -6.83 4.01
N TYR A 91 6.13 -6.78 3.06
CA TYR A 91 5.65 -7.97 2.37
C TYR A 91 6.15 -8.08 0.92
N GLY A 92 7.05 -7.19 0.49
CA GLY A 92 7.67 -7.33 -0.83
C GLY A 92 6.74 -7.04 -2.01
N TRP A 93 5.72 -6.20 -1.84
CA TRP A 93 4.78 -5.85 -2.91
C TRP A 93 5.01 -4.42 -3.39
N GLY A 94 5.46 -4.26 -4.63
CA GLY A 94 5.48 -2.95 -5.30
C GLY A 94 4.07 -2.47 -5.62
N VAL A 95 3.88 -1.15 -5.69
CA VAL A 95 2.56 -0.53 -5.92
C VAL A 95 2.64 0.32 -7.18
N HIS A 96 1.87 -0.02 -8.20
CA HIS A 96 1.76 0.79 -9.41
C HIS A 96 0.50 1.65 -9.38
N TYR A 97 0.64 2.90 -9.81
CA TYR A 97 -0.43 3.84 -10.08
C TYR A 97 -0.42 4.14 -11.58
N ASN A 98 -1.50 3.79 -12.28
CA ASN A 98 -1.64 4.12 -13.70
C ASN A 98 -1.93 5.62 -13.93
N GLU A 99 -2.16 5.99 -15.19
CA GLU A 99 -2.48 7.37 -15.61
C GLU A 99 -3.71 7.96 -14.89
N GLN A 100 -4.64 7.11 -14.48
CA GLN A 100 -5.87 7.49 -13.78
C GLN A 100 -5.71 7.45 -12.25
N GLY A 101 -4.51 7.12 -11.74
CA GLY A 101 -4.24 6.94 -10.32
C GLY A 101 -4.85 5.68 -9.71
N LYS A 102 -5.30 4.73 -10.55
CA LYS A 102 -5.80 3.43 -10.10
C LYS A 102 -4.64 2.50 -9.80
N ILE A 103 -4.86 1.61 -8.84
CA ILE A 103 -3.78 0.92 -8.15
C ILE A 103 -3.73 -0.56 -8.53
N ALA A 104 -2.53 -1.06 -8.79
CA ALA A 104 -2.22 -2.49 -8.82
C ALA A 104 -0.97 -2.78 -7.96
N ILE A 105 -0.79 -4.03 -7.57
CA ILE A 105 0.42 -4.48 -6.84
C ILE A 105 1.13 -5.60 -7.58
N TYR A 106 2.45 -5.59 -7.46
CA TYR A 106 3.33 -6.54 -8.14
C TYR A 106 4.31 -7.13 -7.13
N ALA A 107 4.45 -8.45 -7.11
CA ALA A 107 5.37 -9.14 -6.21
C ALA A 107 6.81 -8.85 -6.62
N ALA A 108 7.65 -8.42 -5.67
CA ALA A 108 9.08 -8.30 -5.89
C ALA A 108 9.67 -9.64 -6.38
N GLY A 109 10.70 -9.56 -7.22
CA GLY A 109 11.34 -10.73 -7.82
C GLY A 109 10.60 -11.35 -9.01
N THR A 110 9.46 -10.79 -9.44
CA THR A 110 8.74 -11.23 -10.65
C THR A 110 9.15 -10.43 -11.90
N PRO A 111 8.96 -10.99 -13.12
CA PRO A 111 9.21 -10.25 -14.36
C PRO A 111 8.41 -8.95 -14.46
N ASP A 112 7.13 -8.95 -14.07
CA ASP A 112 6.29 -7.75 -14.12
C ASP A 112 6.82 -6.64 -13.20
N TYR A 113 7.28 -7.01 -12.00
CA TYR A 113 7.91 -6.06 -11.09
C TYR A 113 9.18 -5.45 -11.69
N GLN A 114 10.01 -6.26 -12.35
CA GLN A 114 11.22 -5.76 -13.01
C GLN A 114 10.89 -4.87 -14.21
N ALA A 115 9.86 -5.20 -14.98
CA ALA A 115 9.41 -4.38 -16.10
C ALA A 115 9.08 -2.95 -15.63
N TRP A 116 8.35 -2.80 -14.52
CA TRP A 116 8.04 -1.49 -13.94
C TRP A 116 9.26 -0.72 -13.42
N LEU A 117 10.32 -1.41 -12.99
CA LEU A 117 11.57 -0.73 -12.58
C LEU A 117 12.34 -0.15 -13.76
N THR A 118 12.16 -0.70 -14.96
CA THR A 118 12.87 -0.30 -16.18
C THR A 118 12.03 0.53 -17.13
N ASP A 119 10.73 0.68 -16.86
CA ASP A 119 9.82 1.44 -17.71
C ASP A 119 10.17 2.93 -17.68
N SER A 120 10.47 3.49 -18.86
CA SER A 120 10.88 4.89 -19.00
C SER A 120 9.72 5.87 -18.86
N GLN A 121 8.47 5.40 -19.00
CA GLN A 121 7.27 6.22 -18.88
C GLN A 121 6.76 6.32 -17.44
N THR A 122 7.27 5.49 -16.54
CA THR A 122 6.82 5.40 -15.15
C THR A 122 7.84 6.00 -14.18
N THR A 123 7.37 6.89 -13.31
CA THR A 123 8.19 7.42 -12.22
C THR A 123 8.40 6.34 -11.16
N VAL A 124 9.65 5.97 -10.87
CA VAL A 124 9.94 4.97 -9.84
C VAL A 124 10.34 5.64 -8.52
N LEU A 125 9.62 5.35 -7.44
CA LEU A 125 9.88 5.86 -6.09
C LEU A 125 10.10 4.72 -5.09
N PRO A 126 11.04 4.82 -4.13
CA PRO A 126 11.13 3.84 -3.05
C PRO A 126 10.02 4.01 -2.03
N ALA A 127 9.46 2.92 -1.51
CA ALA A 127 8.58 2.98 -0.35
C ALA A 127 9.28 3.58 0.88
N MET A 128 8.49 4.05 1.84
CA MET A 128 9.03 4.62 3.07
C MET A 128 9.73 3.54 3.91
N ARG A 129 10.84 3.88 4.55
CA ARG A 129 11.58 2.94 5.40
C ARG A 129 10.75 2.43 6.59
N ASN A 130 11.04 1.22 7.06
CA ASN A 130 10.50 0.69 8.31
C ASN A 130 11.11 1.40 9.52
N SER A 131 12.42 1.62 9.46
CA SER A 131 13.17 2.27 10.54
C SER A 131 13.08 3.78 10.42
N ARG A 132 12.80 4.47 11.54
CA ARG A 132 12.96 5.93 11.61
C ARG A 132 14.46 6.24 11.60
N PRO A 133 14.95 7.16 10.76
CA PRO A 133 16.33 7.64 10.91
C PRO A 133 16.44 8.36 12.26
N GLY A 134 17.22 7.80 13.20
CA GLY A 134 17.58 8.44 14.47
C GLY A 134 16.85 7.96 15.73
N LYS A 135 17.31 6.83 16.28
CA LYS A 135 17.66 6.70 17.70
C LYS A 135 18.88 5.80 17.77
N SER A 136 20.04 6.38 17.46
CA SER A 136 21.30 5.86 17.98
C SER A 136 21.24 5.98 19.49
N SER A 137 21.12 4.86 20.18
CA SER A 137 21.49 4.78 21.59
C SER A 137 22.97 5.16 21.69
N SER A 138 23.28 6.29 22.31
CA SER A 138 24.58 6.50 22.92
C SER A 138 24.40 6.24 24.41
N ALA A 139 24.70 5.01 24.80
CA ALA A 139 25.24 4.73 26.12
C ALA A 139 26.76 4.99 26.08
N ALA A 140 27.35 5.27 27.25
CA ALA A 140 28.72 5.74 27.50
C ALA A 140 28.91 7.25 27.23
N GLU A 141 29.44 8.06 28.14
CA GLU A 141 30.10 7.87 29.44
C GLU A 141 29.85 9.12 30.31
#